data_AF-A0A5N0EDZ4-F1
#
_entry.id   AF-A0A5N0EDZ4-F1
#
_cell.length_a   1.000
_cell.length_b   1.000
_cell.length_c   1.000
_cell.angle_alpha   90.00
_cell.angle_beta   90.00
_cell.angle_gamma   90.00
#
_symmetry.space_group_name_H-M   'P 1'
#
loop_
_entity.id
_entity.type
_entity.pdbx_description
1 polymer ?
#
loop_
_entity_poly.entity_id
_entity_poly.type
_entity_poly.pdbx_seq_one_letter_code
_entity_poly.pdbx_strand_id
1 'polypeptide(L)'
;MKILVTGATGWVGRNLVELLLTGGAEVRALTRRPESAELPAAVEIVGGDLEKPESLSGVFDGIDRLFLIVAGETTAQVVDAAKQAGVQRVVTHSASSAGFGGDRGGEYHRAFESVVENSGLAWTHVRPGMFANNLLSWAGPIKRTGIVRLPYDNARQAPVDELDVAAVAAAALLDDSHGGRVYTLSGPAALTKTEQFAVIGAAIGKDVRFEEITPEQWRAEGSEQFPGHLMDWLLEYWERTLAQPEPVRHDIEQVLGVPARPLSEWAGLHSDDFS
;
A
#
# COMPACT_ATOMS: atom_id res chain seq x y z
N MET A 1 -8.11 -24.08 2.63
CA MET A 1 -8.83 -22.80 2.45
C MET A 1 -8.16 -22.09 1.29
N LYS A 2 -8.96 -21.58 0.36
CA LYS A 2 -8.48 -20.94 -0.86
C LYS A 2 -8.73 -19.44 -0.84
N ILE A 3 -7.69 -18.67 -1.10
CA ILE A 3 -7.70 -17.21 -1.01
C ILE A 3 -7.42 -16.62 -2.38
N LEU A 4 -8.29 -15.70 -2.82
CA LEU A 4 -8.04 -14.89 -4.00
C LEU A 4 -7.29 -13.62 -3.60
N VAL A 5 -6.14 -13.37 -4.23
CA VAL A 5 -5.38 -12.13 -4.09
C VAL A 5 -5.53 -11.30 -5.37
N THR A 6 -6.21 -10.17 -5.26
CA THR A 6 -6.21 -9.15 -6.33
C THR A 6 -4.99 -8.25 -6.20
N GLY A 7 -4.45 -7.76 -7.32
CA GLY A 7 -3.20 -6.98 -7.30
C GLY A 7 -1.98 -7.80 -6.87
N ALA A 8 -2.00 -9.12 -7.10
CA ALA A 8 -1.00 -10.06 -6.59
C ALA A 8 0.44 -9.79 -7.05
N THR A 9 0.65 -9.03 -8.13
CA THR A 9 1.99 -8.67 -8.63
C THR A 9 2.50 -7.31 -8.12
N GLY A 10 1.72 -6.60 -7.29
CA GLY A 10 2.14 -5.34 -6.67
C GLY A 10 3.04 -5.53 -5.45
N TRP A 11 3.57 -4.43 -4.90
CA TRP A 11 4.45 -4.42 -3.72
C TRP A 11 3.87 -5.20 -2.54
N VAL A 12 2.63 -4.91 -2.15
CA VAL A 12 1.95 -5.64 -1.06
C VAL A 12 1.52 -7.03 -1.52
N GLY A 13 0.91 -7.14 -2.71
CA GLY A 13 0.30 -8.37 -3.19
C GLY A 13 1.28 -9.54 -3.31
N ARG A 14 2.50 -9.29 -3.82
CA ARG A 14 3.50 -10.35 -4.00
C ARG A 14 3.97 -10.93 -2.67
N ASN A 15 4.18 -10.06 -1.69
CA ASN A 15 4.60 -10.45 -0.34
C ASN A 15 3.45 -11.15 0.40
N LEU A 16 2.22 -10.69 0.18
CA LEU A 16 1.02 -11.34 0.73
C LEU A 16 0.89 -12.78 0.20
N VAL A 17 1.10 -13.01 -1.09
CA VAL A 17 1.06 -14.36 -1.68
C VAL A 17 2.02 -15.32 -0.96
N GLU A 18 3.28 -14.91 -0.76
CA GLU A 18 4.29 -15.73 -0.06
C GLU A 18 3.88 -16.05 1.39
N LEU A 19 3.35 -15.05 2.11
CA LEU A 19 2.88 -15.22 3.49
C LEU A 19 1.68 -16.14 3.58
N LEU A 20 0.73 -16.07 2.64
CA LEU A 20 -0.43 -16.94 2.60
C LEU A 20 -0.05 -18.39 2.29
N LEU A 21 0.87 -18.61 1.35
CA LEU A 21 1.40 -19.95 1.06
C LEU A 21 2.11 -20.55 2.28
N THR A 22 2.93 -19.76 2.96
CA THR A 22 3.60 -20.16 4.20
C THR A 22 2.59 -20.47 5.32
N GLY A 23 1.47 -19.74 5.36
CA GLY A 23 0.34 -19.99 6.25
C GLY A 23 -0.51 -21.21 5.88
N GLY A 24 -0.15 -21.96 4.84
CA GLY A 24 -0.84 -23.18 4.41
C GLY A 24 -2.13 -22.93 3.61
N ALA A 25 -2.35 -21.71 3.12
CA ALA A 25 -3.47 -21.42 2.23
C ALA A 25 -3.17 -21.82 0.78
N GLU A 26 -4.21 -22.21 0.05
CA GLU A 26 -4.16 -22.27 -1.41
C GLU A 26 -4.38 -20.85 -1.96
N VAL A 27 -3.54 -20.40 -2.87
CA VAL A 27 -3.60 -19.01 -3.36
C VAL A 27 -3.97 -19.01 -4.84
N ARG A 28 -5.02 -18.25 -5.17
CA ARG A 28 -5.31 -17.80 -6.53
C ARG A 28 -4.91 -16.34 -6.67
N ALA A 29 -4.16 -15.99 -7.70
CA ALA A 29 -3.72 -14.63 -7.98
C ALA A 29 -4.45 -14.08 -9.20
N LEU A 30 -5.17 -12.96 -9.02
CA LEU A 30 -5.77 -12.22 -10.12
C LEU A 30 -4.79 -11.14 -10.61
N THR A 31 -4.51 -11.15 -11.91
CA THR A 31 -3.67 -10.16 -12.57
C THR A 31 -4.19 -9.84 -13.97
N ARG A 32 -3.91 -8.62 -14.43
CA ARG A 32 -4.23 -8.19 -15.81
C ARG A 32 -3.31 -8.82 -16.86
N ARG A 33 -2.14 -9.33 -16.44
CA ARG A 33 -1.11 -9.91 -17.31
C ARG A 33 -0.63 -11.25 -16.72
N PRO A 34 -1.45 -12.31 -16.79
CA PRO A 34 -1.13 -13.61 -16.19
C PRO A 34 0.13 -14.26 -16.80
N GLU A 35 0.39 -14.03 -18.07
CA GLU A 35 1.54 -14.57 -18.81
C GLU A 35 2.89 -14.02 -18.34
N SER A 36 2.91 -12.84 -17.73
CA SER A 36 4.11 -12.17 -17.24
C SER A 36 4.20 -12.13 -15.71
N ALA A 37 3.33 -12.88 -15.03
CA ALA A 37 3.27 -12.86 -13.57
C ALA A 37 4.35 -13.77 -12.98
N GLU A 38 5.35 -13.14 -12.36
CA GLU A 38 6.42 -13.83 -11.63
C GLU A 38 5.96 -14.11 -10.20
N LEU A 39 5.19 -15.20 -10.04
CA LEU A 39 4.69 -15.69 -8.75
C LEU A 39 5.14 -17.14 -8.52
N PRO A 40 5.17 -17.62 -7.25
CA PRO A 40 5.54 -19.01 -6.96
C PRO A 40 4.71 -20.01 -7.75
N ALA A 41 5.34 -21.11 -8.18
CA ALA A 41 4.68 -22.14 -8.99
C ALA A 41 3.46 -22.81 -8.31
N ALA A 42 3.35 -22.69 -6.99
CA ALA A 42 2.20 -23.18 -6.21
C ALA A 42 0.94 -22.31 -6.36
N VAL A 43 1.05 -21.11 -6.93
CA VAL A 43 -0.04 -20.15 -7.08
C VAL A 43 -0.83 -20.45 -8.36
N GLU A 44 -2.15 -20.49 -8.24
CA GLU A 44 -3.03 -20.50 -9.41
C GLU A 44 -3.15 -19.07 -9.96
N ILE A 45 -2.60 -18.81 -11.14
CA ILE A 45 -2.65 -17.49 -11.76
C ILE A 45 -3.84 -17.42 -12.71
N VAL A 46 -4.69 -16.40 -12.53
CA VAL A 46 -5.85 -16.15 -13.40
C VAL A 46 -5.82 -14.72 -13.96
N GLY A 47 -6.24 -14.59 -15.21
CA GLY A 47 -6.38 -13.31 -15.89
C GLY A 47 -7.71 -12.64 -15.57
N GLY A 48 -7.68 -11.33 -15.32
CA GLY A 48 -8.89 -10.52 -15.20
C GLY A 48 -8.60 -9.10 -14.72
N ASP A 49 -9.63 -8.26 -14.82
CA ASP A 49 -9.55 -6.83 -14.52
C ASP A 49 -10.75 -6.45 -13.65
N LEU A 50 -10.47 -5.87 -12.48
CA LEU A 50 -11.52 -5.47 -11.54
C LEU A 50 -12.42 -4.41 -12.16
N GLU A 51 -11.87 -3.52 -13.01
CA GLU A 51 -12.63 -2.48 -13.72
C GLU A 51 -13.50 -3.03 -14.86
N LYS A 52 -13.43 -4.34 -15.13
CA LYS A 52 -14.19 -5.04 -16.19
C LYS A 52 -14.82 -6.31 -15.61
N PRO A 53 -15.95 -6.21 -14.88
CA PRO A 53 -16.56 -7.34 -14.19
C PRO A 53 -16.83 -8.56 -15.08
N GLU A 54 -17.09 -8.36 -16.37
CA GLU A 54 -17.25 -9.42 -17.36
C GLU A 54 -16.02 -10.32 -17.51
N SER A 55 -14.83 -9.80 -17.21
CA SER A 55 -13.57 -10.56 -17.22
C SER A 55 -13.36 -11.44 -15.99
N LEU A 56 -14.22 -11.32 -14.97
CA LEU A 56 -14.09 -12.02 -13.68
C LEU A 56 -14.90 -13.33 -13.60
N SER A 57 -15.43 -13.80 -14.74
CA SER A 57 -16.17 -15.06 -14.80
C SER A 57 -15.30 -16.23 -14.31
N GLY A 58 -15.81 -16.99 -13.33
CA GLY A 58 -15.11 -18.14 -12.74
C GLY A 58 -13.95 -17.79 -11.80
N VAL A 59 -13.55 -16.51 -11.69
CA VAL A 59 -12.43 -16.09 -10.84
C VAL A 59 -12.68 -16.38 -9.36
N PHE A 60 -13.94 -16.29 -8.92
CA PHE A 60 -14.34 -16.51 -7.53
C PHE A 60 -14.71 -17.97 -7.22
N ASP A 61 -14.67 -18.87 -8.20
CA ASP A 61 -15.10 -20.26 -8.01
C ASP A 61 -14.20 -20.99 -7.01
N GLY A 62 -14.81 -21.49 -5.93
CA GLY A 62 -14.11 -22.21 -4.86
C GLY A 62 -13.22 -21.32 -3.98
N ILE A 63 -13.41 -20.00 -4.00
CA ILE A 63 -12.68 -19.06 -3.16
C ILE A 63 -13.41 -18.88 -1.82
N ASP A 64 -12.70 -19.07 -0.72
CA ASP A 64 -13.23 -18.87 0.63
C ASP A 64 -13.07 -17.41 1.09
N ARG A 65 -11.94 -16.78 0.76
CA ARG A 65 -11.59 -15.42 1.20
C ARG A 65 -10.94 -14.60 0.09
N LEU A 66 -11.14 -13.29 0.15
CA LEU A 66 -10.71 -12.34 -0.87
C LEU A 66 -9.83 -11.23 -0.27
N PHE A 67 -8.64 -11.03 -0.82
CA PHE A 67 -7.91 -9.77 -0.69
C PHE A 67 -8.27 -8.84 -1.84
N LEU A 68 -8.92 -7.72 -1.54
CA LEU A 68 -9.49 -6.81 -2.52
C LEU A 68 -8.75 -5.46 -2.52
N ILE A 69 -8.03 -5.17 -3.60
CA ILE A 69 -7.61 -3.80 -3.92
C ILE A 69 -8.80 -3.01 -4.46
N VAL A 70 -8.69 -1.69 -4.47
CA VAL A 70 -9.79 -0.83 -4.92
C VAL A 70 -10.14 -1.12 -6.38
N ALA A 71 -11.44 -1.35 -6.64
CA ALA A 71 -12.00 -1.69 -7.95
C ALA A 71 -12.75 -0.51 -8.63
N GLY A 72 -12.67 0.69 -8.04
CA GLY A 72 -13.38 1.87 -8.52
C GLY A 72 -14.89 1.69 -8.57
N GLU A 73 -15.51 2.20 -9.64
CA GLU A 73 -16.96 2.21 -9.83
C GLU A 73 -17.57 0.80 -9.84
N THR A 74 -16.76 -0.22 -10.09
CA THR A 74 -17.20 -1.62 -10.22
C THR A 74 -17.20 -2.39 -8.90
N THR A 75 -16.79 -1.76 -7.79
CA THR A 75 -16.64 -2.41 -6.49
C THR A 75 -17.88 -3.22 -6.09
N ALA A 76 -19.09 -2.66 -6.29
CA ALA A 76 -20.33 -3.35 -5.95
C ALA A 76 -20.50 -4.65 -6.76
N GLN A 77 -20.29 -4.62 -8.07
CA GLN A 77 -20.39 -5.82 -8.92
C GLN A 77 -19.36 -6.88 -8.52
N VAL A 78 -18.12 -6.47 -8.21
CA VAL A 78 -17.04 -7.38 -7.78
C VAL A 78 -17.40 -8.07 -6.47
N VAL A 79 -17.86 -7.29 -5.48
CA VAL A 79 -18.22 -7.81 -4.16
C VAL A 79 -19.46 -8.71 -4.24
N ASP A 80 -20.45 -8.34 -5.04
CA ASP A 80 -21.65 -9.16 -5.27
C ASP A 80 -21.30 -10.48 -5.98
N ALA A 81 -20.42 -10.46 -6.99
CA ALA A 81 -19.96 -11.68 -7.67
C ALA A 81 -19.20 -12.61 -6.71
N ALA A 82 -18.30 -12.06 -5.89
CA ALA A 82 -17.59 -12.81 -4.86
C ALA A 82 -18.57 -13.46 -3.87
N LYS A 83 -19.55 -12.69 -3.37
CA LYS A 83 -20.60 -13.20 -2.47
C LYS A 83 -21.43 -14.31 -3.10
N GLN A 84 -21.86 -14.14 -4.35
CA GLN A 84 -22.64 -15.15 -5.09
C GLN A 84 -21.87 -16.45 -5.31
N ALA A 85 -20.55 -16.35 -5.48
CA ALA A 85 -19.66 -17.51 -5.60
C ALA A 85 -19.33 -18.19 -4.25
N GLY A 86 -19.80 -17.63 -3.13
CA GLY A 86 -19.66 -18.21 -1.80
C GLY A 86 -18.46 -17.71 -0.99
N VAL A 87 -17.78 -16.65 -1.42
CA VAL A 87 -16.73 -16.00 -0.62
C VAL A 87 -17.34 -15.56 0.72
N GLN A 88 -16.61 -15.83 1.81
CA GLN A 88 -17.10 -15.61 3.18
C GLN A 88 -16.46 -14.37 3.83
N ARG A 89 -15.21 -14.05 3.49
CA ARG A 89 -14.47 -12.91 4.04
C ARG A 89 -13.78 -12.08 2.97
N VAL A 90 -13.80 -10.75 3.14
CA VAL A 90 -13.04 -9.78 2.34
C VAL A 90 -12.09 -8.99 3.23
N VAL A 91 -10.80 -9.01 2.91
CA VAL A 91 -9.81 -8.09 3.48
C VAL A 91 -9.47 -7.06 2.42
N THR A 92 -9.73 -5.79 2.70
CA THR A 92 -9.54 -4.73 1.71
C THR A 92 -8.19 -4.05 1.87
N HIS A 93 -7.50 -3.79 0.76
CA HIS A 93 -6.42 -2.80 0.70
C HIS A 93 -7.03 -1.42 0.43
N SER A 94 -7.21 -0.65 1.48
CA SER A 94 -7.73 0.72 1.45
C SER A 94 -6.57 1.73 1.59
N ALA A 95 -6.81 2.88 2.22
CA ALA A 95 -5.80 3.87 2.55
C ALA A 95 -6.15 4.56 3.88
N SER A 96 -5.15 5.09 4.59
CA SER A 96 -5.35 5.85 5.83
C SER A 96 -6.28 7.04 5.66
N SER A 97 -6.29 7.67 4.47
CA SER A 97 -7.17 8.77 4.10
C SER A 97 -8.67 8.43 4.19
N ALA A 98 -9.07 7.15 4.11
CA ALA A 98 -10.46 6.73 4.30
C ALA A 98 -11.01 7.06 5.69
N GLY A 99 -10.13 7.23 6.69
CA GLY A 99 -10.48 7.64 8.05
C GLY A 99 -10.56 9.15 8.26
N PHE A 100 -10.17 9.97 7.29
CA PHE A 100 -10.12 11.42 7.39
C PHE A 100 -11.10 12.05 6.40
N GLY A 101 -12.03 12.86 6.90
CA GLY A 101 -12.96 13.61 6.04
C GLY A 101 -12.27 14.81 5.36
N GLY A 102 -12.76 15.20 4.18
CA GLY A 102 -12.35 16.44 3.49
C GLY A 102 -11.26 16.30 2.43
N ASP A 103 -10.82 15.08 2.10
CA ASP A 103 -9.97 14.78 0.94
C ASP A 103 -10.71 13.86 -0.04
N ARG A 104 -10.66 14.20 -1.35
CA ARG A 104 -11.28 13.41 -2.42
C ARG A 104 -10.73 11.98 -2.47
N GLY A 105 -9.43 11.81 -2.20
CA GLY A 105 -8.82 10.48 -2.10
C GLY A 105 -9.41 9.66 -0.97
N GLY A 106 -9.59 10.26 0.21
CA GLY A 106 -10.25 9.64 1.36
C GLY A 106 -11.70 9.24 1.10
N GLU A 107 -12.48 10.11 0.45
CA GLU A 107 -13.89 9.84 0.10
C GLU A 107 -14.03 8.59 -0.79
N TYR A 108 -13.14 8.46 -1.77
CA TYR A 108 -13.12 7.31 -2.68
C TYR A 108 -12.85 5.99 -1.95
N HIS A 109 -11.83 5.95 -1.08
CA HIS A 109 -11.54 4.75 -0.28
C HIS A 109 -12.65 4.44 0.73
N ARG A 110 -13.26 5.47 1.34
CA ARG A 110 -14.38 5.26 2.27
C ARG A 110 -15.62 4.71 1.57
N ALA A 111 -15.91 5.17 0.35
CA ALA A 111 -17.00 4.63 -0.48
C ALA A 111 -16.76 3.15 -0.82
N PHE A 112 -15.53 2.81 -1.22
CA PHE A 112 -15.11 1.43 -1.45
C PHE A 112 -15.32 0.54 -0.20
N GLU A 113 -14.89 0.99 0.97
CA GLU A 113 -15.10 0.27 2.22
C GLU A 113 -16.59 0.12 2.56
N SER A 114 -17.39 1.17 2.36
CA SER A 114 -18.83 1.15 2.63
C SER A 114 -19.56 0.07 1.83
N VAL A 115 -19.14 -0.17 0.59
CA VAL A 115 -19.72 -1.25 -0.24
C VAL A 115 -19.43 -2.62 0.38
N VAL A 116 -18.21 -2.84 0.85
CA VAL A 116 -17.82 -4.10 1.50
C VAL A 116 -18.54 -4.28 2.83
N GLU A 117 -18.62 -3.23 3.67
CA GLU A 117 -19.35 -3.25 4.96
C GLU A 117 -20.83 -3.62 4.77
N ASN A 118 -21.48 -3.11 3.73
CA ASN A 118 -22.89 -3.33 3.44
C ASN A 118 -23.18 -4.63 2.66
N SER A 119 -22.16 -5.38 2.26
CA SER A 119 -22.31 -6.61 1.47
C SER A 119 -22.88 -7.79 2.28
N GLY A 120 -22.72 -7.75 3.61
CA GLY A 120 -23.02 -8.87 4.51
C GLY A 120 -21.92 -9.93 4.60
N LEU A 121 -20.78 -9.74 3.92
CA LEU A 121 -19.58 -10.57 4.08
C LEU A 121 -18.85 -10.19 5.38
N ALA A 122 -18.10 -11.14 5.96
CA ALA A 122 -17.14 -10.77 7.00
C ALA A 122 -16.05 -9.88 6.37
N TRP A 123 -15.64 -8.82 7.06
CA TRP A 123 -14.68 -7.88 6.48
C TRP A 123 -13.60 -7.43 7.45
N THR A 124 -12.46 -7.03 6.90
CA THR A 124 -11.40 -6.30 7.60
C THR A 124 -10.84 -5.24 6.66
N HIS A 125 -10.64 -4.01 7.14
CA HIS A 125 -10.04 -2.94 6.34
C HIS A 125 -8.59 -2.72 6.76
N VAL A 126 -7.65 -2.86 5.80
CA VAL A 126 -6.24 -2.51 5.97
C VAL A 126 -6.01 -1.16 5.30
N ARG A 127 -5.66 -0.15 6.09
CA ARG A 127 -5.50 1.26 5.67
C ARG A 127 -4.04 1.70 5.84
N PRO A 128 -3.15 1.39 4.89
CA PRO A 128 -1.78 1.89 4.95
C PRO A 128 -1.72 3.41 4.81
N GLY A 129 -0.77 4.02 5.53
CA GLY A 129 -0.34 5.40 5.35
C GLY A 129 0.60 5.58 4.16
N MET A 130 1.48 6.58 4.23
CA MET A 130 2.50 6.79 3.20
C MET A 130 3.44 5.57 3.12
N PHE A 131 3.60 4.98 1.93
CA PHE A 131 4.49 3.83 1.73
C PHE A 131 5.96 4.23 1.67
N ALA A 132 6.84 3.48 2.34
CA ALA A 132 8.28 3.64 2.21
C ALA A 132 8.74 3.51 0.73
N ASN A 133 8.11 2.64 -0.07
CA ASN A 133 8.38 2.52 -1.52
C ASN A 133 8.28 3.83 -2.30
N ASN A 134 7.53 4.83 -1.83
CA ASN A 134 7.46 6.14 -2.49
C ASN A 134 8.84 6.82 -2.56
N LEU A 135 9.75 6.49 -1.63
CA LEU A 135 11.12 7.01 -1.60
C LEU A 135 11.98 6.52 -2.77
N LEU A 136 11.60 5.42 -3.42
CA LEU A 136 12.26 4.94 -4.64
C LEU A 136 12.16 5.94 -5.79
N SER A 137 11.17 6.84 -5.77
CA SER A 137 11.06 7.95 -6.75
C SER A 137 12.29 8.86 -6.74
N TRP A 138 13.04 8.88 -5.63
CA TRP A 138 14.24 9.71 -5.44
C TRP A 138 15.54 8.96 -5.70
N ALA A 139 15.49 7.68 -6.07
CA ALA A 139 16.67 6.88 -6.40
C ALA A 139 17.53 7.52 -7.50
N GLY A 140 16.90 8.05 -8.56
CA GLY A 140 17.61 8.70 -9.66
C GLY A 140 18.47 9.89 -9.21
N PRO A 141 17.89 10.92 -8.56
CA PRO A 141 18.64 12.02 -7.95
C PRO A 141 19.74 11.54 -6.97
N ILE A 142 19.42 10.59 -6.08
CA ILE A 142 20.37 10.03 -5.11
C ILE A 142 21.59 9.44 -5.82
N LYS A 143 21.39 8.61 -6.86
CA LYS A 143 22.47 8.01 -7.63
C LYS A 143 23.32 9.03 -8.38
N ARG A 144 22.70 10.08 -8.92
CA ARG A 144 23.38 11.06 -9.78
C ARG A 144 24.17 12.11 -8.99
N THR A 145 23.59 12.65 -7.92
CA THR A 145 24.13 13.82 -7.23
C THR A 145 24.30 13.61 -5.72
N GLY A 146 23.68 12.59 -5.14
CA GLY A 146 23.58 12.44 -3.68
C GLY A 146 22.75 13.54 -3.02
N ILE A 147 22.00 14.34 -3.79
CA ILE A 147 21.21 15.47 -3.29
C ILE A 147 19.76 15.31 -3.75
N VAL A 148 18.83 15.36 -2.81
CA VAL A 148 17.40 15.42 -3.09
C VAL A 148 16.87 16.80 -2.69
N ARG A 149 16.27 17.50 -3.65
CA ARG A 149 15.78 18.87 -3.48
C ARG A 149 14.25 18.87 -3.52
N LEU A 150 13.59 19.13 -2.40
CA LEU A 150 12.13 19.16 -2.28
C LEU A 150 11.70 20.28 -1.31
N PRO A 151 10.45 20.75 -1.40
CA PRO A 151 9.91 21.67 -0.40
C PRO A 151 9.51 20.95 0.88
N TYR A 152 9.35 21.73 1.96
CA TYR A 152 8.74 21.31 3.23
C TYR A 152 9.52 20.23 3.98
N ASP A 153 10.74 20.52 4.44
CA ASP A 153 11.51 19.53 5.23
C ASP A 153 10.76 19.10 6.50
N ASN A 154 10.20 20.09 7.20
CA ASN A 154 9.51 19.88 8.47
C ASN A 154 8.18 19.12 8.32
N ALA A 155 7.73 18.82 7.09
CA ALA A 155 6.57 17.97 6.85
C ALA A 155 6.89 16.54 7.27
N ARG A 156 6.25 16.09 8.36
CA ARG A 156 6.55 14.78 8.97
C ARG A 156 5.60 13.71 8.47
N GLN A 157 6.19 12.65 7.92
CA GLN A 157 5.48 11.49 7.36
C GLN A 157 5.93 10.23 8.10
N ALA A 158 5.10 9.20 8.17
CA ALA A 158 5.42 7.96 8.89
C ALA A 158 5.44 6.77 7.92
N PRO A 159 6.54 6.60 7.14
CA PRO A 159 6.57 5.66 6.03
C PRO A 159 6.36 4.22 6.51
N VAL A 160 5.32 3.56 6.01
CA VAL A 160 5.02 2.16 6.32
C VAL A 160 5.71 1.24 5.32
N ASP A 161 6.30 0.16 5.82
CA ASP A 161 6.90 -0.91 5.03
C ASP A 161 5.80 -1.79 4.41
N GLU A 162 5.88 -2.07 3.12
CA GLU A 162 4.94 -2.94 2.41
C GLU A 162 4.88 -4.36 2.96
N LEU A 163 5.97 -4.84 3.57
CA LEU A 163 6.04 -6.15 4.21
C LEU A 163 5.15 -6.22 5.46
N ASP A 164 5.08 -5.13 6.23
CA ASP A 164 4.16 -5.04 7.37
C ASP A 164 2.70 -4.97 6.91
N VAL A 165 2.43 -4.21 5.84
CA VAL A 165 1.08 -4.14 5.26
C VAL A 165 0.63 -5.53 4.77
N ALA A 166 1.52 -6.26 4.09
CA ALA A 166 1.26 -7.63 3.64
C ALA A 166 1.06 -8.59 4.82
N ALA A 167 1.86 -8.48 5.88
CA ALA A 167 1.72 -9.30 7.08
C ALA A 167 0.41 -9.07 7.83
N VAL A 168 -0.02 -7.82 7.99
CA VAL A 168 -1.33 -7.49 8.59
C VAL A 168 -2.48 -8.03 7.73
N ALA A 169 -2.39 -7.89 6.41
CA ALA A 169 -3.38 -8.45 5.50
C ALA A 169 -3.44 -9.99 5.58
N ALA A 170 -2.28 -10.65 5.66
CA ALA A 170 -2.19 -12.10 5.81
C ALA A 170 -2.83 -12.57 7.12
N ALA A 171 -2.53 -11.91 8.25
CA ALA A 171 -3.14 -12.22 9.54
C ALA A 171 -4.68 -12.10 9.47
N ALA A 172 -5.19 -10.99 8.91
CA ALA A 172 -6.63 -10.78 8.73
C ALA A 172 -7.30 -11.80 7.80
N LEU A 173 -6.56 -12.33 6.82
CA LEU A 173 -7.05 -13.38 5.92
C LEU A 173 -6.96 -14.77 6.52
N LEU A 174 -6.07 -15.04 7.47
CA LEU A 174 -5.85 -16.37 8.04
C LEU A 174 -6.59 -16.59 9.36
N ASP A 175 -6.82 -15.53 10.15
CA ASP A 175 -7.51 -15.59 11.44
C ASP A 175 -8.86 -14.86 11.41
N ASP A 176 -9.88 -15.52 11.96
CA ASP A 176 -11.25 -15.01 12.02
C ASP A 176 -11.43 -13.88 13.04
N SER A 177 -10.52 -13.76 14.02
CA SER A 177 -10.58 -12.77 15.10
C SER A 177 -10.56 -11.30 14.61
N HIS A 178 -10.14 -11.09 13.36
CA HIS A 178 -10.02 -9.78 12.72
C HIS A 178 -11.32 -9.26 12.06
N GLY A 179 -12.43 -10.00 12.15
CA GLY A 179 -13.71 -9.58 11.57
C GLY A 179 -14.24 -8.26 12.15
N GLY A 180 -14.72 -7.37 11.27
CA GLY A 180 -15.26 -6.06 11.62
C GLY A 180 -14.22 -5.05 12.11
N ARG A 181 -12.93 -5.28 11.81
CA ARG A 181 -11.82 -4.43 12.24
C ARG A 181 -11.31 -3.53 11.13
N VAL A 182 -10.84 -2.36 11.53
CA VAL A 182 -10.12 -1.41 10.69
C VAL A 182 -8.74 -1.22 11.29
N TYR A 183 -7.70 -1.46 10.50
CA TYR A 183 -6.31 -1.28 10.88
C TYR A 183 -5.70 -0.15 10.09
N THR A 184 -5.31 0.94 10.76
CA THR A 184 -4.63 2.07 10.10
C THR A 184 -3.14 1.98 10.35
N LEU A 185 -2.37 1.74 9.30
CA LEU A 185 -0.96 1.34 9.42
C LEU A 185 -0.03 2.53 9.14
N SER A 186 1.04 2.63 9.91
CA SER A 186 2.13 3.57 9.71
C SER A 186 3.47 2.90 10.02
N GLY A 187 4.58 3.53 9.60
CA GLY A 187 5.88 3.21 10.19
C GLY A 187 5.94 3.56 11.68
N PRO A 188 7.02 3.13 12.38
CA PRO A 188 7.17 3.32 13.82
C PRO A 188 7.55 4.76 14.22
N ALA A 189 7.84 5.64 13.26
CA ALA A 189 8.26 7.01 13.53
C ALA A 189 7.78 7.98 12.43
N ALA A 190 7.42 9.21 12.83
CA ALA A 190 7.11 10.30 11.92
C ALA A 190 8.38 11.12 11.65
N LEU A 191 8.89 11.07 10.43
CA LEU A 191 10.20 11.56 10.01
C LEU A 191 10.11 12.76 9.06
N THR A 192 11.02 13.71 9.19
CA THR A 192 11.26 14.78 8.20
C THR A 192 11.90 14.22 6.93
N LYS A 193 11.99 15.03 5.86
CA LYS A 193 12.66 14.60 4.63
C LYS A 193 14.15 14.40 4.87
N THR A 194 14.79 15.32 5.59
CA THR A 194 16.18 15.17 6.05
C THR A 194 16.40 13.87 6.81
N GLU A 195 15.52 13.52 7.76
CA GLU A 195 15.61 12.28 8.53
C GLU A 195 15.45 11.04 7.63
N GLN A 196 14.48 11.04 6.71
CA GLN A 196 14.25 9.93 5.76
C GLN A 196 15.46 9.70 4.84
N PHE A 197 16.00 10.76 4.25
CA PHE A 197 17.15 10.65 3.33
C PHE A 197 18.45 10.30 4.06
N ALA A 198 18.63 10.74 5.31
CA ALA A 198 19.76 10.32 6.14
C ALA A 198 19.73 8.81 6.42
N VAL A 199 18.54 8.23 6.66
CA VAL A 199 18.37 6.77 6.83
C VAL A 199 18.76 6.02 5.56
N ILE A 200 18.33 6.49 4.38
CA ILE A 200 18.74 5.89 3.10
C ILE A 200 20.25 6.00 2.89
N GLY A 201 20.84 7.17 3.16
CA GLY A 201 22.27 7.40 3.04
C GLY A 201 23.08 6.45 3.92
N ALA A 202 22.65 6.23 5.16
CA ALA A 202 23.26 5.26 6.06
C ALA A 202 23.19 3.82 5.51
N ALA A 203 22.05 3.43 4.91
CA ALA A 203 21.86 2.09 4.34
C ALA A 203 22.78 1.80 3.14
N ILE A 204 23.05 2.80 2.29
CA ILE A 204 23.95 2.66 1.12
C ILE A 204 25.40 3.07 1.39
N GLY A 205 25.72 3.51 2.61
CA GLY A 205 27.05 4.00 2.96
C GLY A 205 27.47 5.28 2.21
N LYS A 206 26.53 6.16 1.85
CA LYS A 206 26.78 7.44 1.18
C LYS A 206 26.14 8.61 1.93
N ASP A 207 26.73 9.80 1.81
CA ASP A 207 26.10 11.04 2.29
C ASP A 207 24.98 11.46 1.32
N VAL A 208 23.73 11.20 1.70
CA VAL A 208 22.55 11.64 0.95
C VAL A 208 21.98 12.88 1.63
N ARG A 209 22.12 14.02 0.95
CA ARG A 209 21.74 15.32 1.49
C ARG A 209 20.36 15.74 0.99
N PHE A 210 19.58 16.29 1.90
CA PHE A 210 18.36 17.01 1.57
C PHE A 210 18.66 18.51 1.43
N GLU A 211 18.06 19.16 0.44
CA GLU A 211 18.10 20.61 0.28
C GLU A 211 16.67 21.15 0.10
N GLU A 212 16.25 22.02 1.03
CA GLU A 212 14.93 22.62 0.93
C GLU A 212 14.88 23.66 -0.19
N ILE A 213 13.89 23.53 -1.07
CA ILE A 213 13.59 24.49 -2.14
C ILE A 213 12.15 24.97 -2.04
N THR A 214 11.79 26.08 -2.68
CA THR A 214 10.41 26.55 -2.66
C THR A 214 9.50 25.67 -3.54
N PRO A 215 8.18 25.63 -3.29
CA PRO A 215 7.22 24.97 -4.17
C PRO A 215 7.33 25.42 -5.63
N GLU A 216 7.61 26.70 -5.88
CA GLU A 216 7.76 27.26 -7.24
C GLU A 216 9.03 26.73 -7.91
N GLN A 217 10.14 26.66 -7.17
CA GLN A 217 11.39 26.08 -7.67
C GLN A 217 11.18 24.59 -8.00
N TRP A 218 10.52 23.84 -7.11
CA TRP A 218 10.25 22.43 -7.35
C TRP A 218 9.39 22.22 -8.59
N ARG A 219 8.33 23.02 -8.79
CA ARG A 219 7.54 23.00 -10.03
C ARG A 219 8.37 23.28 -11.27
N ALA A 220 9.23 24.30 -11.23
CA ALA A 220 10.08 24.64 -12.36
C ALA A 220 11.06 23.51 -12.72
N GLU A 221 11.69 22.89 -11.71
CA GLU A 221 12.71 21.86 -11.89
C GLU A 221 12.14 20.46 -12.16
N GLY A 222 10.97 20.15 -11.60
CA GLY A 222 10.36 18.81 -11.61
C GLY A 222 9.32 18.59 -12.70
N SER A 223 8.92 19.62 -13.44
CA SER A 223 7.82 19.57 -14.41
C SER A 223 8.00 18.54 -15.54
N GLU A 224 9.24 18.20 -15.90
CA GLU A 224 9.54 17.14 -16.88
C GLU A 224 9.43 15.72 -16.30
N GLN A 225 9.57 15.58 -14.98
CA GLN A 225 9.63 14.28 -14.29
C GLN A 225 8.28 13.91 -13.64
N PHE A 226 7.53 14.90 -13.18
CA PHE A 226 6.26 14.71 -12.48
C PHE A 226 5.14 15.43 -13.21
N PRO A 227 3.99 14.75 -13.46
CA PRO A 227 2.80 15.43 -13.96
C PRO A 227 2.35 16.54 -13.00
N GLY A 228 1.95 17.70 -13.53
CA GLY A 228 1.60 18.87 -12.70
C GLY A 228 0.55 18.60 -11.61
N HIS A 229 -0.49 17.83 -11.94
CA HIS A 229 -1.52 17.45 -10.96
C HIS A 229 -1.00 16.61 -9.79
N LEU A 230 0.02 15.76 -10.02
CA LEU A 230 0.68 15.00 -8.96
C LEU A 230 1.53 15.92 -8.08
N MET A 231 2.21 16.90 -8.69
CA MET A 231 2.98 17.89 -7.93
C MET A 231 2.09 18.74 -7.04
N ASP A 232 0.95 19.21 -7.56
CA ASP A 232 -0.02 19.98 -6.79
C ASP A 232 -0.54 19.17 -5.59
N TRP A 233 -0.93 17.91 -5.83
CA TRP A 233 -1.37 17.01 -4.76
C TRP A 233 -0.27 16.75 -3.71
N LEU A 234 0.98 16.54 -4.12
CA LEU A 234 2.10 16.33 -3.20
C LEU A 234 2.40 17.58 -2.35
N LEU A 235 2.34 18.77 -2.96
CA LEU A 235 2.52 20.03 -2.23
C LEU A 235 1.42 20.23 -1.19
N GLU A 236 0.15 20.05 -1.57
CA GLU A 236 -0.99 20.13 -0.65
C GLU A 236 -0.87 19.11 0.48
N TYR A 237 -0.45 17.88 0.16
CA TYR A 237 -0.22 16.84 1.13
C TYR A 237 0.89 17.18 2.12
N TRP A 238 2.06 17.59 1.62
CA TRP A 238 3.19 17.96 2.49
C TRP A 238 2.88 19.19 3.35
N GLU A 239 2.24 20.21 2.78
CA GLU A 239 1.78 21.39 3.52
C GLU A 239 0.81 21.00 4.64
N ARG A 240 -0.16 20.11 4.36
CA ARG A 240 -1.04 19.56 5.41
C ARG A 240 -0.25 18.88 6.53
N THR A 241 0.78 18.11 6.18
CA THR A 241 1.60 17.40 7.18
C THR A 241 2.56 18.30 7.97
N LEU A 242 2.73 19.58 7.59
CA LEU A 242 3.36 20.58 8.48
C LEU A 242 2.44 20.91 9.65
N ALA A 243 1.15 21.11 9.38
CA ALA A 243 0.15 21.43 10.40
C ALA A 243 -0.27 20.20 11.21
N GLN A 244 -0.35 19.04 10.54
CA GLN A 244 -0.80 17.77 11.12
C GLN A 244 0.14 16.64 10.66
N PRO A 245 1.28 16.43 11.35
CA PRO A 245 2.17 15.30 11.11
C PRO A 245 1.42 13.97 11.00
N GLU A 246 1.89 13.07 10.15
CA GLU A 246 1.29 11.73 10.09
C GLU A 246 1.40 11.03 11.43
N PRO A 247 0.27 10.52 11.98
CA PRO A 247 0.27 9.88 13.28
C PRO A 247 0.98 8.53 13.21
N VAL A 248 1.85 8.28 14.18
CA VAL A 248 2.38 6.93 14.43
C VAL A 248 1.27 6.07 15.03
N ARG A 249 1.06 4.90 14.45
CA ARG A 249 0.02 3.92 14.80
C ARG A 249 0.66 2.65 15.35
N HIS A 250 -0.10 1.93 16.15
CA HIS A 250 0.33 0.69 16.80
C HIS A 250 -0.43 -0.54 16.29
N ASP A 251 -1.28 -0.37 15.28
CA ASP A 251 -2.09 -1.42 14.69
C ASP A 251 -1.25 -2.61 14.18
N ILE A 252 -0.06 -2.36 13.62
CA ILE A 252 0.88 -3.42 13.20
C ILE A 252 1.30 -4.26 14.42
N GLU A 253 1.73 -3.62 15.50
CA GLU A 253 2.15 -4.30 16.73
C GLU A 253 0.99 -5.06 17.38
N GLN A 254 -0.22 -4.48 17.36
CA GLN A 254 -1.42 -5.12 17.89
C GLN A 254 -1.79 -6.39 17.12
N VAL A 255 -1.59 -6.42 15.80
CA VAL A 255 -1.93 -7.57 14.95
C VAL A 255 -0.82 -8.61 14.92
N LEU A 256 0.43 -8.19 14.78
CA LEU A 256 1.57 -9.09 14.55
C LEU A 256 2.32 -9.46 15.83
N GLY A 257 2.08 -8.77 16.95
CA GLY A 257 2.80 -8.95 18.21
C GLY A 257 4.25 -8.46 18.18
N VAL A 258 4.66 -7.79 17.10
CA VAL A 258 5.99 -7.20 16.91
C VAL A 258 5.86 -5.77 16.39
N PRO A 259 6.76 -4.84 16.76
CA PRO A 259 6.71 -3.46 16.27
C PRO A 259 6.80 -3.38 14.75
N ALA A 260 6.25 -2.30 14.18
CA ALA A 260 6.43 -1.97 12.77
C ALA A 260 7.91 -1.85 12.42
N ARG A 261 8.29 -2.31 11.22
CA ARG A 261 9.65 -2.24 10.70
C ARG A 261 10.11 -0.78 10.62
N PRO A 262 11.30 -0.46 11.14
CA PRO A 262 11.85 0.88 10.99
C PRO A 262 12.26 1.11 9.54
N LEU A 263 12.21 2.38 9.11
CA LEU A 263 12.63 2.78 7.76
C LEU A 263 14.06 2.32 7.41
N SER A 264 14.93 2.14 8.41
CA SER A 264 16.29 1.64 8.21
C SER A 264 16.35 0.18 7.73
N GLU A 265 15.41 -0.66 8.15
CA GLU A 265 15.33 -2.05 7.68
C GLU A 265 14.88 -2.08 6.22
N TRP A 266 13.80 -1.34 5.91
CA TRP A 266 13.33 -1.14 4.55
C TRP A 266 14.43 -0.59 3.63
N ALA A 267 15.13 0.46 4.04
CA ALA A 267 16.21 1.06 3.25
C ALA A 267 17.38 0.09 3.02
N GLY A 268 17.66 -0.82 3.96
CA GLY A 268 18.65 -1.88 3.79
C GLY A 268 18.26 -2.87 2.71
N LEU A 269 17.00 -3.33 2.71
CA LEU A 269 16.45 -4.24 1.69
C LEU A 269 16.42 -3.61 0.29
N HIS A 270 16.27 -2.28 0.22
CA HIS A 270 16.23 -1.51 -1.02
C HIS A 270 17.54 -0.80 -1.36
N SER A 271 18.65 -1.13 -0.69
CA SER A 271 19.93 -0.42 -0.85
C SER A 271 20.45 -0.39 -2.30
N ASP A 272 20.25 -1.47 -3.06
CA ASP A 272 20.62 -1.56 -4.48
C ASP A 272 19.80 -0.61 -5.37
N ASP A 273 18.56 -0.31 -4.98
CA ASP A 273 17.71 0.64 -5.70
C ASP A 273 18.27 2.07 -5.63
N PHE A 274 19.10 2.38 -4.63
CA PHE A 274 19.72 3.70 -4.40
C PHE A 274 21.22 3.77 -4.70
N SER A 275 21.88 2.64 -4.93
CA SER A 275 23.34 2.53 -5.11
C SER A 275 23.85 2.83 -6.51
#